data_AF-A0A6C0CDI9-F1
#
_entry.id   AF-A0A6C0CDI9-F1
#
_cell.length_a   1.000
_cell.length_b   1.000
_cell.length_c   1.000
_cell.angle_alpha   90.00
_cell.angle_beta   90.00
_cell.angle_gamma   90.00
#
_symmetry.space_group_name_H-M   'P 1'
#
loop_
_entity.id
_entity.type
_entity.pdbx_description
1 polymer ?
#
loop_
_entity_poly.entity_id
_entity_poly.type
_entity_poly.pdbx_seq_one_letter_code
_entity_poly.pdbx_strand_id
1 'polypeptide(L)'
;MTTLEEVTAKLESVENELATVKGDLEFYKSIFKTHRNSAIFNLRIKSINGKQLWVDKVHADYSLKKQLDTDEETIEWLQPVRCER
;
A
#
# COMPACT_ATOMS: atom_id res chain seq x y z
N MET A 1 -16.86 -32.54 -21.78
CA MET A 1 -17.06 -32.69 -20.33
C MET A 1 -15.85 -32.07 -19.67
N THR A 2 -16.01 -30.96 -18.94
CA THR A 2 -14.93 -30.46 -18.07
C THR A 2 -14.73 -31.47 -16.95
N THR A 3 -13.48 -31.84 -16.68
CA THR A 3 -13.19 -32.83 -15.64
C THR A 3 -13.46 -32.24 -14.25
N LEU A 4 -13.76 -33.08 -13.27
CA LEU A 4 -13.93 -32.66 -11.87
C LEU A 4 -12.70 -31.90 -11.36
N GLU A 5 -11.51 -32.31 -11.80
CA GLU A 5 -10.22 -31.69 -11.47
C GLU A 5 -10.09 -30.26 -12.03
N GLU A 6 -10.57 -30.01 -13.25
CA GLU A 6 -10.61 -28.68 -13.84
C GLU A 6 -11.55 -27.74 -13.07
N VAL A 7 -12.65 -28.26 -12.54
CA VAL A 7 -13.63 -27.48 -11.76
C VAL A 7 -13.05 -27.12 -10.40
N THR A 8 -12.37 -28.04 -9.71
CA THR A 8 -11.75 -27.77 -8.41
C THR A 8 -10.62 -26.76 -8.51
N ALA A 9 -9.75 -26.88 -9.52
CA ALA A 9 -8.67 -25.92 -9.74
C ALA A 9 -9.19 -24.51 -10.05
N LYS A 10 -10.28 -24.42 -10.83
CA LYS A 10 -10.94 -23.13 -11.10
C LYS A 10 -11.57 -22.52 -9.85
N LEU A 11 -12.20 -23.33 -9.00
CA LEU A 11 -12.79 -22.86 -7.75
C LEU A 11 -11.71 -22.26 -6.82
N GLU A 12 -10.60 -22.96 -6.64
CA GLU A 12 -9.48 -22.49 -5.83
C GLU A 12 -8.88 -21.18 -6.38
N SER A 13 -8.72 -21.07 -7.69
CA SER A 13 -8.28 -19.83 -8.35
C SER A 13 -9.22 -18.66 -8.06
N VAL A 14 -10.53 -18.89 -8.22
CA VAL A 14 -11.56 -17.86 -7.98
C VAL A 14 -11.62 -17.46 -6.51
N GLU A 15 -11.48 -18.40 -5.59
CA GLU A 15 -11.44 -18.11 -4.15
C GLU A 15 -10.23 -17.27 -3.77
N ASN A 16 -9.05 -17.58 -4.33
CA ASN A 16 -7.83 -16.81 -4.13
C ASN A 16 -7.94 -15.38 -4.70
N GLU A 17 -8.51 -15.23 -5.90
CA GLU A 17 -8.80 -13.93 -6.51
C GLU A 17 -9.79 -13.13 -5.66
N LEU A 18 -10.88 -13.77 -5.21
CA LEU A 18 -11.88 -13.12 -4.35
C LEU A 18 -11.27 -12.65 -3.03
N ALA A 19 -10.40 -13.45 -2.42
CA ALA A 19 -9.71 -13.09 -1.19
C ALA A 19 -8.78 -11.89 -1.40
N THR A 20 -8.01 -11.89 -2.49
CA THR A 20 -7.11 -10.80 -2.88
C THR A 20 -7.89 -9.50 -3.10
N VAL A 21 -8.94 -9.53 -3.93
CA VAL A 21 -9.76 -8.36 -4.24
C VAL A 21 -10.45 -7.80 -2.99
N LYS A 22 -10.94 -8.67 -2.09
CA LYS A 22 -11.49 -8.23 -0.80
C LYS A 22 -10.44 -7.58 0.08
N GLY A 23 -9.22 -8.13 0.11
CA GLY A 23 -8.09 -7.56 0.84
C GLY A 23 -7.75 -6.16 0.34
N ASP A 24 -7.60 -6.00 -0.97
CA ASP A 24 -7.33 -4.71 -1.61
C ASP A 24 -8.45 -3.70 -1.32
N LEU A 25 -9.70 -4.12 -1.44
CA LEU A 25 -10.85 -3.26 -1.17
C LEU A 25 -10.85 -2.74 0.27
N GLU A 26 -10.56 -3.59 1.25
CA GLU A 26 -10.47 -3.16 2.65
C GLU A 26 -9.25 -2.26 2.89
N PHE A 27 -8.12 -2.51 2.22
CA PHE A 27 -6.97 -1.62 2.25
C PHE A 27 -7.30 -0.22 1.71
N TYR A 28 -7.96 -0.13 0.55
CA TYR A 28 -8.38 1.15 -0.01
C TYR A 28 -9.41 1.86 0.87
N LYS A 29 -10.37 1.15 1.46
CA LYS A 29 -11.32 1.74 2.42
C LYS A 29 -10.65 2.24 3.70
N SER A 30 -9.52 1.67 4.10
CA SER A 30 -8.81 2.05 5.32
C SER A 30 -8.36 3.52 5.32
N ILE A 31 -8.16 4.12 4.13
CA ILE A 31 -7.81 5.54 3.93
C ILE A 31 -8.77 6.48 4.68
N PHE A 32 -10.08 6.18 4.67
CA PHE A 32 -11.13 6.98 5.30
C PHE A 32 -11.16 6.83 6.83
N LYS A 33 -10.42 5.86 7.38
CA LYS A 33 -10.28 5.67 8.83
C LYS A 33 -9.02 6.34 9.35
N THR A 34 -7.90 6.19 8.65
CA THR A 34 -6.57 6.61 9.13
C THR A 34 -6.17 8.00 8.67
N HIS A 35 -6.64 8.48 7.52
CA HIS A 35 -6.16 9.70 6.86
C HIS A 35 -7.29 10.67 6.49
N ARG A 36 -8.27 10.85 7.39
CA ARG A 36 -9.46 11.70 7.15
C ARG A 36 -9.17 13.16 6.81
N ASN A 37 -8.04 13.69 7.30
CA ASN A 37 -7.65 15.09 7.12
C ASN A 37 -6.53 15.25 6.10
N SER A 38 -6.15 14.18 5.41
CA SER A 38 -5.11 14.21 4.38
C SER A 38 -5.70 14.56 3.03
N ALA A 39 -5.01 15.38 2.27
CA ALA A 39 -5.32 15.58 0.86
C ALA A 39 -4.88 14.36 0.05
N ILE A 40 -5.73 13.89 -0.88
CA ILE A 40 -5.48 12.68 -1.67
C ILE A 40 -4.12 12.73 -2.39
N PHE A 41 -3.71 13.88 -2.91
CA PHE A 41 -2.43 14.03 -3.63
C PHE A 41 -1.18 13.96 -2.72
N ASN A 42 -1.35 14.06 -1.40
CA ASN A 42 -0.27 13.86 -0.43
C ASN A 42 -0.08 12.38 -0.06
N LEU A 43 -1.10 11.56 -0.29
CA LEU A 43 -1.10 10.16 0.09
C LEU A 43 -0.27 9.33 -0.89
N ARG A 44 0.50 8.40 -0.32
CA ARG A 44 1.28 7.38 -1.02
C ARG A 44 0.99 6.03 -0.42
N ILE A 45 0.96 5.01 -1.27
CA ILE A 45 1.02 3.63 -0.82
C ILE A 45 2.50 3.28 -0.74
N LYS A 46 2.95 2.87 0.44
CA LYS A 46 4.32 2.41 0.71
C LYS A 46 4.25 1.05 1.37
N SER A 47 5.40 0.42 1.60
CA SER A 47 5.46 -0.84 2.35
C SER A 47 6.45 -0.77 3.50
N ILE A 48 6.18 -1.55 4.54
CA ILE A 48 7.14 -1.87 5.60
C ILE A 48 7.17 -3.39 5.70
N ASN A 49 8.34 -4.00 5.50
CA ASN A 49 8.51 -5.45 5.46
C ASN A 49 7.55 -6.11 4.46
N GLY A 50 7.32 -5.49 3.31
CA GLY A 50 6.42 -5.99 2.26
C GLY A 50 4.92 -5.82 2.54
N LYS A 51 4.51 -5.22 3.66
CA LYS A 51 3.10 -4.93 3.95
C LYS A 51 2.74 -3.51 3.56
N GLN A 52 1.71 -3.35 2.73
CA GLN A 52 1.26 -2.05 2.24
C GLN A 52 0.61 -1.21 3.33
N LEU A 53 0.90 0.10 3.32
CA LEU A 53 0.31 1.12 4.18
C LEU A 53 0.11 2.44 3.44
N TRP A 54 -0.83 3.24 3.93
CA TRP A 54 -0.98 4.63 3.51
C TRP A 54 -0.02 5.52 4.30
N VAL A 55 0.66 6.42 3.58
CA VAL A 55 1.55 7.43 4.15
C VAL A 55 1.20 8.78 3.55
N ASP A 56 0.87 9.75 4.41
CA ASP A 56 0.80 11.16 4.01
C ASP A 56 2.20 11.76 4.06
N LYS A 57 2.76 12.13 2.90
CA LYS A 57 4.14 12.64 2.81
C LYS A 57 4.41 13.90 3.65
N VAL A 58 3.37 14.71 3.88
CA VAL A 58 3.45 15.99 4.61
C VAL A 58 3.41 15.73 6.11
N HIS A 59 2.59 14.79 6.55
CA HIS A 59 2.45 14.45 7.97
C HIS A 59 3.41 13.34 8.44
N ALA A 60 4.03 12.61 7.52
CA ALA A 60 4.98 11.55 7.84
C ALA A 60 6.26 12.12 8.46
N ASP A 61 6.54 11.66 9.68
CA ASP A 61 7.76 12.00 10.39
C ASP A 61 8.98 11.26 9.81
N TYR A 62 10.18 11.71 10.20
CA TYR A 62 11.43 11.13 9.72
C TYR A 62 11.61 9.68 10.17
N SER A 63 11.10 9.32 11.35
CA SER A 63 11.17 7.96 11.89
C SER A 63 10.37 6.95 11.06
N LEU A 64 9.17 7.34 10.62
CA LEU A 64 8.32 6.54 9.75
C LEU A 64 8.99 6.40 8.39
N LYS A 65 9.46 7.50 7.80
CA LYS A 65 10.15 7.51 6.50
C LYS A 65 11.36 6.57 6.48
N LYS A 66 12.12 6.50 7.57
CA LYS A 66 13.26 5.60 7.71
C LYS A 66 12.89 4.12 7.82
N GLN A 67 11.67 3.80 8.27
CA GLN A 67 11.19 2.42 8.40
C GLN A 67 10.58 1.88 7.10
N LEU A 68 10.22 2.76 6.17
CA LEU A 68 9.68 2.36 4.88
C LEU A 68 10.69 1.53 4.10
N ASP A 69 10.19 0.53 3.38
CA ASP A 69 10.98 -0.20 2.41
C ASP A 69 11.50 0.78 1.34
N THR A 70 12.76 0.61 0.94
CA THR A 70 13.44 1.55 0.05
C THR A 70 12.82 1.56 -1.35
N ASP A 71 12.40 2.74 -1.80
CA ASP A 71 11.99 3.04 -3.16
C ASP A 71 12.52 4.43 -3.58
N GLU A 72 12.44 4.76 -4.87
CA GLU A 72 12.95 6.02 -5.42
C GLU A 72 12.43 7.26 -4.67
N GLU A 73 11.13 7.31 -4.36
CA GLU A 73 10.51 8.44 -3.66
C GLU A 73 10.88 8.44 -2.17
N THR A 74 11.01 7.28 -1.52
CA THR A 74 11.49 7.20 -0.13
C THR A 74 12.93 7.72 -0.02
N ILE A 75 13.80 7.44 -1.00
CA ILE A 75 15.16 7.98 -1.06
C ILE A 75 15.12 9.51 -1.15
N GLU A 76 14.26 10.07 -2.00
CA GLU A 76 14.08 11.52 -2.13
C GLU A 76 13.61 12.15 -0.82
N TRP A 77 12.66 11.52 -0.12
CA TRP A 77 12.12 12.03 1.15
C TRP A 77 13.14 12.07 2.29
N LEU A 78 14.18 11.24 2.21
CA LEU A 78 15.27 11.20 3.18
C LEU A 78 16.38 12.18 2.84
N GLN A 79 16.37 12.81 1.66
CA GLN A 79 17.36 13.82 1.32
C GLN A 79 17.18 15.05 2.23
N PRO A 80 18.30 15.62 2.74
CA PRO A 80 18.23 16.86 3.49
C PRO A 80 17.68 17.96 2.58
N VAL A 81 16.74 18.76 3.10
CA VAL A 81 16.25 19.95 2.40
C VAL A 81 17.44 20.87 2.16
N ARG A 82 17.74 21.16 0.89
CA ARG A 82 18.78 22.13 0.54
C ARG A 82 18.27 23.51 0.95
N CYS A 83 18.77 24.03 2.06
CA CYS A 83 18.58 25.44 2.39
C CYS A 83 19.43 26.26 1.42
N GLU A 84 18.80 26.86 0.41
CA GLU A 84 19.42 27.96 -0.33
C GLU A 84 19.58 29.14 0.64
N ARG A 85 20.83 29.60 0.78
CA ARG A 85 21.24 30.66 1.71
C ARG A 85 21.24 32.01 1.01
#